data_AF-A0A7X2XWJ3-F1
#
_entry.id   AF-A0A7X2XWJ3-F1
#
_cell.length_a   1.000
_cell.length_b   1.000
_cell.length_c   1.000
_cell.angle_alpha   90.00
_cell.angle_beta   90.00
_cell.angle_gamma   90.00
#
_symmetry.space_group_name_H-M   'P 1'
#
loop_
_entity.id
_entity.type
_entity.pdbx_description
1 polymer ?
#
loop_
_entity_poly.entity_id
_entity_poly.type
_entity_poly.pdbx_seq_one_letter_code
_entity_poly.pdbx_strand_id
1 'polypeptide(L)'
;MKLVTKILSTSLVLGIDFVTVAIAKPVNALAAWQDHYRDKIYLVRVKKATKAEKVRTIGGSVAYRTVKRVTLHKGEVVKTWYRTQGGFMWMLEGGKHGKYNSNYHYSWNVNWSKKSFKVVKTYRA
;
A
#
# COMPACT_ATOMS: atom_id res chain seq x y z
N MET A 1 37.67 9.15 -2.25
CA MET A 1 37.03 10.13 -3.16
C MET A 1 35.53 9.86 -3.18
N LYS A 2 34.70 10.84 -2.82
CA LYS A 2 33.24 10.79 -3.06
C LYS A 2 32.89 12.06 -3.81
N LEU A 3 32.44 11.88 -5.06
CA LEU A 3 32.19 12.93 -6.03
C LEU A 3 30.99 13.77 -5.57
N VAL A 4 31.20 15.08 -5.45
CA VAL A 4 30.15 16.08 -5.21
C VAL A 4 29.60 16.48 -6.58
N THR A 5 28.33 16.22 -6.85
CA THR A 5 27.67 16.75 -8.05
C THR A 5 26.75 17.89 -7.63
N LYS A 6 27.26 19.13 -7.75
CA LYS A 6 26.47 20.36 -7.68
C LYS A 6 25.66 20.47 -8.99
N ILE A 7 24.35 20.60 -8.90
CA ILE A 7 23.51 20.94 -10.06
C ILE A 7 23.35 22.47 -10.06
N LEU A 8 23.95 23.11 -11.06
CA LEU A 8 23.76 24.52 -11.40
C LEU A 8 22.33 24.70 -11.93
N SER A 9 21.58 25.62 -11.35
CA SER A 9 20.25 26.02 -11.82
C SER A 9 20.32 27.39 -12.49
N THR A 10 20.21 27.44 -13.81
CA THR A 10 20.04 28.69 -14.59
C THR A 10 18.68 28.70 -15.30
N SER A 11 17.91 29.73 -14.92
CA SER A 11 16.93 30.54 -15.68
C SER A 11 15.71 29.89 -16.35
N LEU A 12 14.51 30.30 -15.89
CA LEU A 12 13.63 31.32 -16.49
C LEU A 12 12.15 30.96 -16.17
N VAL A 13 11.48 31.76 -15.33
CA VAL A 13 10.05 31.56 -15.02
C VAL A 13 9.23 32.52 -15.86
N LEU A 14 8.52 31.99 -16.85
CA LEU A 14 7.37 32.64 -17.48
C LEU A 14 6.21 31.65 -17.48
N GLY A 15 5.08 32.05 -16.89
CA GLY A 15 3.78 31.38 -17.01
C GLY A 15 3.57 30.17 -16.10
N ILE A 16 3.05 30.42 -14.90
CA ILE A 16 2.69 29.35 -13.94
C ILE A 16 1.28 28.87 -14.26
N ASP A 17 1.14 28.00 -15.26
CA ASP A 17 0.00 27.09 -15.27
C ASP A 17 0.28 26.02 -14.20
N PHE A 18 -0.61 25.94 -13.20
CA PHE A 18 -0.54 24.94 -12.15
C PHE A 18 -0.79 23.54 -12.75
N VAL A 19 0.23 22.95 -13.35
CA VAL A 19 0.26 21.52 -13.65
C VAL A 19 0.31 20.82 -12.30
N THR A 20 -0.83 20.25 -11.89
CA THR A 20 -0.87 19.30 -10.78
C THR A 20 -0.06 18.09 -11.19
N VAL A 21 1.22 18.08 -10.82
CA VAL A 21 2.07 16.90 -10.97
C VAL A 21 1.44 15.79 -10.14
N ALA A 22 0.86 14.81 -10.81
CA ALA A 22 0.50 13.55 -10.20
C ALA A 22 1.80 12.91 -9.71
N ILE A 23 2.11 13.09 -8.43
CA ILE A 23 3.28 12.49 -7.80
C ILE A 23 3.05 10.98 -7.81
N ALA A 24 3.58 10.30 -8.81
CA ALA A 24 3.69 8.84 -8.80
C ALA A 24 4.42 8.47 -7.52
N LYS A 25 3.74 7.76 -6.61
CA LYS A 25 4.37 7.32 -5.37
C LYS A 25 5.58 6.47 -5.74
N PRO A 26 6.76 6.74 -5.14
CA PRO A 26 7.96 5.98 -5.48
C PRO A 26 7.71 4.48 -5.30
N VAL A 27 8.16 3.71 -6.28
CA VAL A 27 8.18 2.24 -6.25
C VAL A 27 9.18 1.84 -5.16
N ASN A 28 8.72 1.74 -3.91
CA ASN A 28 9.51 1.29 -2.77
C ASN A 28 9.99 -0.15 -2.98
N ALA A 29 11.19 -0.36 -3.53
CA ALA A 29 11.81 -1.67 -3.73
C ALA A 29 11.39 -2.67 -2.64
N LEU A 30 10.82 -3.81 -3.08
CA LEU A 30 10.22 -4.79 -2.18
C LEU A 30 11.24 -5.19 -1.11
N ALA A 31 10.91 -4.98 0.16
CA ALA A 31 11.75 -5.54 1.20
C ALA A 31 11.74 -7.07 1.05
N ALA A 32 12.91 -7.72 0.95
CA ALA A 32 13.05 -9.15 0.59
C ALA A 32 12.15 -10.10 1.39
N TRP A 33 11.74 -9.72 2.61
CA TRP A 33 10.81 -10.52 3.41
C TRP A 33 9.38 -10.54 2.86
N GLN A 34 8.95 -9.53 2.11
CA GLN A 34 7.60 -9.44 1.55
C GLN A 34 7.42 -10.40 0.37
N ASP A 35 8.49 -10.68 -0.40
CA ASP A 35 8.47 -11.66 -1.49
C ASP A 35 8.07 -13.06 -1.02
N HIS A 36 8.42 -13.42 0.22
CA HIS A 36 7.98 -14.68 0.83
C HIS A 36 6.44 -14.82 0.88
N TYR A 37 5.73 -13.70 0.90
CA TYR A 37 4.28 -13.63 1.00
C TYR A 37 3.58 -13.36 -0.33
N ARG A 38 4.33 -13.39 -1.42
CA ARG A 38 3.79 -13.28 -2.77
C ARG A 38 2.91 -14.51 -3.08
N ASP A 39 1.86 -14.30 -3.85
CA ASP A 39 1.02 -15.35 -4.44
C ASP A 39 0.16 -16.19 -3.47
N LYS A 40 -0.05 -15.74 -2.22
CA LYS A 40 -0.90 -16.43 -1.23
C LYS A 40 -1.78 -15.47 -0.44
N ILE A 41 -2.88 -16.00 0.09
CA ILE A 41 -3.75 -15.30 1.04
C ILE A 41 -3.45 -15.80 2.45
N TYR A 42 -3.33 -14.87 3.40
CA TYR A 42 -2.99 -15.17 4.79
C TYR A 42 -4.07 -14.68 5.75
N LEU A 43 -4.48 -15.52 6.69
CA LEU A 43 -5.14 -15.07 7.91
C LEU A 43 -4.05 -14.67 8.91
N VAL A 44 -4.07 -13.43 9.35
CA VAL A 44 -3.05 -12.90 10.26
C VAL A 44 -3.68 -12.36 11.53
N ARG A 45 -2.99 -12.56 12.65
CA ARG A 45 -3.28 -11.89 13.92
C ARG A 45 -2.38 -10.67 14.07
N VAL A 46 -2.98 -9.54 14.40
CA VAL A 46 -2.28 -8.27 14.59
C VAL A 46 -1.50 -8.30 15.90
N LYS A 47 -0.18 -8.07 15.84
CA LYS A 47 0.71 -8.00 17.01
C LYS A 47 0.94 -6.57 17.49
N LYS A 48 0.92 -5.61 16.58
CA LYS A 48 1.12 -4.17 16.84
C LYS A 48 0.04 -3.36 16.13
N ALA A 49 -0.43 -2.30 16.76
CA ALA A 49 -1.40 -1.40 16.14
C ALA A 49 -0.87 -0.92 14.78
N THR A 50 -1.66 -1.11 13.72
CA THR A 50 -1.21 -0.88 12.34
C THR A 50 -2.27 -0.08 11.60
N LYS A 51 -1.85 0.95 10.86
CA LYS A 51 -2.78 1.77 10.07
C LYS A 51 -3.20 1.01 8.82
N ALA A 52 -4.50 1.01 8.56
CA ALA A 52 -5.10 0.53 7.32
C ALA A 52 -5.85 1.69 6.66
N GLU A 53 -5.84 1.75 5.33
CA GLU A 53 -6.53 2.80 4.59
C GLU A 53 -7.53 2.20 3.62
N LYS A 54 -8.73 2.78 3.60
CA LYS A 54 -9.67 2.56 2.52
C LYS A 54 -9.23 3.45 1.38
N VAL A 55 -8.93 2.85 0.25
CA VAL A 55 -8.54 3.54 -0.97
C VAL A 55 -9.65 3.42 -2.01
N ARG A 56 -9.86 4.49 -2.79
CA ARG A 56 -10.70 4.48 -3.98
C ARG A 56 -9.81 4.45 -5.23
N THR A 57 -10.08 3.52 -6.12
CA THR A 57 -9.43 3.44 -7.44
C THR A 57 -9.92 4.56 -8.33
N ILE A 58 -9.00 5.26 -8.98
CA ILE A 58 -9.24 6.36 -9.92
C ILE A 58 -8.59 5.98 -11.26
N GLY A 59 -9.31 6.15 -12.38
CA GLY A 59 -8.76 5.92 -13.71
C GLY A 59 -8.37 4.46 -13.99
N GLY A 60 -9.24 3.50 -13.66
CA GLY A 60 -9.11 2.13 -14.17
C GLY A 60 -7.97 1.27 -13.58
N SER A 61 -7.36 1.67 -12.44
CA SER A 61 -6.39 0.92 -11.58
C SER A 61 -5.03 1.57 -11.39
N VAL A 62 -4.73 2.65 -12.11
CA VAL A 62 -3.38 3.25 -12.10
C VAL A 62 -3.17 4.23 -10.93
N ALA A 63 -4.25 4.83 -10.43
CA ALA A 63 -4.21 5.78 -9.32
C ALA A 63 -5.17 5.40 -8.19
N TYR A 64 -4.79 5.74 -6.96
CA TYR A 64 -5.62 5.51 -5.77
C TYR A 64 -5.63 6.73 -4.85
N ARG A 65 -6.80 7.04 -4.30
CA ARG A 65 -6.99 8.08 -3.27
C ARG A 65 -7.43 7.46 -1.96
N THR A 66 -6.75 7.78 -0.88
CA THR A 66 -7.19 7.42 0.46
C THR A 66 -8.48 8.16 0.80
N VAL A 67 -9.54 7.42 1.12
CA VAL A 67 -10.86 7.98 1.48
C VAL A 67 -11.18 7.81 2.96
N LYS A 68 -10.57 6.83 3.64
CA LYS A 68 -10.74 6.62 5.08
C LYS A 68 -9.48 5.98 5.65
N ARG A 69 -9.12 6.32 6.89
CA ARG A 69 -8.06 5.65 7.65
C ARG A 69 -8.67 5.01 8.88
N VAL A 70 -8.20 3.81 9.20
CA VAL A 70 -8.55 3.08 10.42
C VAL A 70 -7.30 2.50 11.04
N THR A 71 -7.40 2.12 12.31
CA THR A 71 -6.33 1.44 13.03
C THR A 71 -6.76 0.01 13.26
N LEU A 72 -5.94 -0.94 12.83
CA LEU A 72 -6.03 -2.32 13.27
C LEU A 72 -5.44 -2.43 14.66
N HIS A 73 -6.20 -2.96 15.60
CA HIS A 73 -5.80 -3.11 16.98
C HIS A 73 -5.12 -4.45 17.23
N LYS A 74 -4.25 -4.50 18.25
CA LYS A 74 -3.58 -5.74 18.66
C LYS A 74 -4.62 -6.81 19.00
N GLY A 75 -4.38 -8.02 18.52
CA GLY A 75 -5.27 -9.18 18.73
C GLY A 75 -6.31 -9.38 17.64
N GLU A 76 -6.61 -8.36 16.82
CA GLU A 76 -7.53 -8.52 15.70
C GLU A 76 -7.01 -9.57 14.70
N VAL A 77 -7.94 -10.27 14.05
CA VAL A 77 -7.65 -11.29 13.05
C VAL A 77 -8.26 -10.87 11.72
N VAL A 78 -7.43 -10.78 10.70
CA VAL A 78 -7.79 -10.24 9.38
C VAL A 78 -7.19 -11.10 8.27
N LYS A 79 -7.82 -11.11 7.09
CA LYS A 79 -7.23 -11.71 5.89
C LYS A 79 -6.43 -10.65 5.15
N THR A 80 -5.28 -11.03 4.62
CA THR A 80 -4.40 -10.15 3.86
C THR A 80 -3.67 -10.92 2.77
N TRP A 81 -3.40 -10.25 1.65
CA TRP A 81 -2.60 -10.79 0.55
C TRP A 81 -1.87 -9.63 -0.13
N TYR A 82 -0.87 -9.99 -0.91
CA TYR A 82 -0.02 -9.04 -1.61
C TYR A 82 -0.52 -8.82 -3.05
N ARG A 83 -0.60 -7.57 -3.50
CA ARG A 83 -0.92 -7.21 -4.90
C ARG A 83 0.12 -6.22 -5.44
N THR A 84 0.65 -6.50 -6.62
CA THR A 84 1.75 -5.76 -7.28
C THR A 84 1.31 -4.67 -8.27
N GLN A 85 0.02 -4.54 -8.59
CA GLN A 85 -0.43 -3.55 -9.59
C GLN A 85 -0.25 -2.11 -9.06
N GLY A 86 0.66 -1.36 -9.67
CA GLY A 86 0.84 0.09 -9.46
C GLY A 86 1.58 0.49 -8.17
N GLY A 87 2.12 -0.48 -7.42
CA GLY A 87 2.87 -0.23 -6.19
C GLY A 87 2.64 -1.29 -5.11
N PHE A 88 3.36 -1.16 -4.00
CA PHE A 88 3.37 -2.11 -2.89
C PHE A 88 2.11 -1.97 -2.04
N MET A 89 1.15 -2.86 -2.21
CA MET A 89 -0.10 -2.80 -1.46
C MET A 89 -0.48 -4.18 -0.90
N TRP A 90 -0.43 -4.29 0.42
CA TRP A 90 -1.09 -5.39 1.10
C TRP A 90 -2.56 -5.07 1.19
N MET A 91 -3.38 -5.98 0.70
CA MET A 91 -4.82 -5.85 0.73
C MET A 91 -5.36 -6.40 2.04
N LEU A 92 -6.53 -5.91 2.45
CA LEU A 92 -7.20 -6.29 3.68
C LEU A 92 -8.62 -6.76 3.41
N GLU A 93 -9.00 -7.84 4.10
CA GLU A 93 -10.33 -8.41 4.11
C GLU A 93 -10.74 -8.95 5.47
N GLY A 94 -12.05 -9.07 5.64
CA GLY A 94 -12.68 -9.74 6.76
C GLY A 94 -12.84 -8.86 7.99
N GLY A 95 -13.58 -9.40 8.97
CA GLY A 95 -13.98 -8.67 10.17
C GLY A 95 -14.73 -7.38 9.81
N LYS A 96 -14.36 -6.27 10.48
CA LYS A 96 -14.96 -4.94 10.28
C LYS A 96 -14.67 -4.29 8.92
N HIS A 97 -13.83 -4.92 8.09
CA HIS A 97 -13.36 -4.36 6.82
C HIS A 97 -14.16 -4.89 5.61
N GLY A 98 -15.10 -5.82 5.86
CA GLY A 98 -15.95 -6.42 4.83
C GLY A 98 -15.21 -7.44 3.96
N LYS A 99 -15.92 -8.05 3.02
CA LYS A 99 -15.33 -8.94 2.00
C LYS A 99 -14.71 -8.08 0.89
N TYR A 100 -13.65 -8.57 0.27
CA TYR A 100 -13.16 -7.98 -0.97
C TYR A 100 -14.16 -8.25 -2.07
N ASN A 101 -14.34 -7.25 -2.90
CA ASN A 101 -15.15 -7.38 -4.08
C ASN A 101 -14.42 -6.68 -5.23
N SER A 102 -14.04 -7.47 -6.23
CA SER A 102 -13.31 -7.02 -7.42
C SER A 102 -14.07 -6.00 -8.25
N ASN A 103 -15.40 -5.92 -8.09
CA ASN A 103 -16.26 -4.97 -8.80
C ASN A 103 -16.39 -3.60 -8.09
N TYR A 104 -15.78 -3.43 -6.91
CA TYR A 104 -15.89 -2.20 -6.16
C TYR A 104 -14.72 -1.25 -6.43
N HIS A 105 -15.06 0.02 -6.60
CA HIS A 105 -14.08 1.11 -6.67
C HIS A 105 -13.29 1.32 -5.37
N TYR A 106 -13.54 0.52 -4.32
CA TYR A 106 -12.92 0.68 -3.01
C TYR A 106 -12.24 -0.61 -2.56
N SER A 107 -11.09 -0.46 -1.95
CA SER A 107 -10.39 -1.55 -1.29
C SER A 107 -9.73 -1.08 0.00
N TRP A 108 -9.39 -2.02 0.88
CA TRP A 108 -8.57 -1.73 2.05
C TRP A 108 -7.14 -2.13 1.78
N ASN A 109 -6.22 -1.21 2.03
CA ASN A 109 -4.80 -1.46 2.07
C ASN A 109 -4.28 -1.42 3.51
N VAL A 110 -3.12 -2.02 3.72
CA VAL A 110 -2.37 -1.94 4.97
C VAL A 110 -0.89 -1.92 4.65
N ASN A 111 -0.12 -1.24 5.47
CA ASN A 111 1.32 -1.31 5.38
C ASN A 111 1.85 -2.16 6.54
N TRP A 112 2.03 -3.45 6.28
CA TRP A 112 2.59 -4.36 7.28
C TRP A 112 4.09 -4.14 7.46
N SER A 113 4.55 -4.32 8.69
CA SER A 113 5.96 -4.54 9.01
C SER A 113 6.14 -6.02 9.36
N LYS A 114 7.34 -6.57 9.13
CA LYS A 114 7.66 -7.99 9.36
C LYS A 114 7.26 -8.50 10.77
N LYS A 115 7.22 -7.61 11.77
CA LYS A 115 6.91 -7.95 13.17
C LYS A 115 5.53 -7.45 13.64
N SER A 116 4.73 -6.79 12.80
CA SER A 116 3.42 -6.25 13.22
C SER A 116 2.26 -7.25 13.12
N PHE A 117 2.49 -8.43 12.54
CA PHE A 117 1.49 -9.49 12.46
C PHE A 117 2.11 -10.88 12.68
N LYS A 118 1.27 -11.89 12.88
CA LYS A 118 1.61 -13.31 12.86
C LYS A 118 0.65 -14.03 11.94
N VAL A 119 1.17 -14.83 11.01
CA VAL A 119 0.34 -15.73 10.20
C VAL A 119 -0.28 -16.80 11.11
N VAL A 120 -1.59 -16.92 11.04
CA VAL A 120 -2.38 -17.94 11.74
C VAL A 120 -2.77 -19.06 10.77
N LYS A 121 -3.09 -18.71 9.52
CA LYS A 121 -3.43 -19.67 8.47
C LYS A 121 -3.01 -19.13 7.10
N THR A 122 -2.62 -20.03 6.21
CA THR A 122 -2.35 -19.72 4.80
C THR A 122 -3.37 -20.44 3.93
N TYR A 123 -3.91 -19.75 2.93
CA TYR A 123 -4.80 -20.31 1.93
C TYR A 123 -4.04 -20.38 0.60
N ARG A 124 -4.35 -21.39 -0.21
CA ARG A 124 -3.98 -21.37 -1.63
C ARG A 124 -4.84 -20.31 -2.31
N ALA A 125 -4.20 -19.48 -3.13
CA ALA A 125 -4.87 -18.49 -3.95
C ALA A 125 -5.71 -19.16 -5.04
#